data_AF-A0A7V2NV48-F1
#
_entry.id   AF-A0A7V2NV48-F1
#
_cell.length_a   1.000
_cell.length_b   1.000
_cell.length_c   1.000
_cell.angle_alpha   90.00
_cell.angle_beta   90.00
_cell.angle_gamma   90.00
#
_symmetry.space_group_name_H-M   'P 1'
#
loop_
_entity.id
_entity.type
_entity.pdbx_description
1 polymer ?
#
loop_
_entity_poly.entity_id
_entity_poly.type
_entity_poly.pdbx_seq_one_letter_code
_entity_poly.pdbx_strand_id
1 'polypeptide(L)' 'MLGQIDKIKETLLNPDKVVRSKTDPEVELFYRYYQSTPVTKKYLCVVVKVSWEEAFIITAFFTDKIKRGEVLWEKE' A
#
# COMPACT_ATOMS: atom_id res chain seq x y z
N MET A 1 1.89 -12.26 6.80
CA MET A 1 0.73 -11.90 5.94
C MET A 1 -0.35 -13.00 5.86
N LEU A 2 -0.17 -14.18 6.48
CA LEU A 2 -1.22 -15.20 6.51
C LEU A 2 -2.53 -14.64 7.08
N GLY A 3 -3.66 -14.90 6.41
CA GLY A 3 -4.98 -14.43 6.82
C GLY A 3 -5.22 -12.92 6.70
N GLN A 4 -4.37 -12.15 5.99
CA GLN A 4 -4.55 -10.69 5.81
C GLN A 4 -5.04 -10.30 4.41
N ILE A 5 -5.51 -11.26 3.60
CA ILE A 5 -5.95 -11.02 2.21
C ILE A 5 -7.04 -9.95 2.15
N ASP A 6 -7.99 -9.95 3.08
CA ASP A 6 -9.07 -8.96 3.08
C ASP A 6 -8.57 -7.54 3.38
N LYS A 7 -7.56 -7.40 4.26
CA LYS A 7 -6.91 -6.10 4.50
C LYS A 7 -6.12 -5.62 3.28
N ILE A 8 -5.45 -6.53 2.56
CA ILE A 8 -4.77 -6.19 1.30
C ILE A 8 -5.79 -5.66 0.29
N LYS A 9 -6.89 -6.39 0.07
CA LYS A 9 -7.97 -5.97 -0.83
C LYS A 9 -8.54 -4.61 -0.44
N GLU A 10 -8.85 -4.42 0.84
CA GLU A 10 -9.37 -3.16 1.35
C GLU A 10 -8.37 -2.01 1.18
N THR A 11 -7.07 -2.26 1.36
CA THR A 11 -6.02 -1.25 1.15
C THR A 11 -5.92 -0.81 -0.31
N LEU A 12 -6.12 -1.73 -1.25
CA LEU A 12 -6.12 -1.43 -2.69
C LEU A 12 -7.40 -0.71 -3.13
N LEU A 13 -8.56 -1.07 -2.57
CA LEU A 13 -9.85 -0.45 -2.90
C LEU A 13 -10.05 0.91 -2.24
N ASN A 14 -9.58 1.07 -1.00
CA ASN A 14 -9.78 2.25 -0.16
C ASN A 14 -8.47 2.63 0.55
N PRO A 15 -7.39 3.00 -0.18
CA PRO A 15 -6.20 3.50 0.46
C PRO A 15 -6.53 4.74 1.31
N ASP A 16 -5.64 5.10 2.22
CA ASP A 16 -5.58 6.44 2.83
C ASP A 16 -4.54 7.31 2.12
N LYS A 17 -3.51 6.68 1.51
CA LYS A 17 -2.51 7.37 0.70
C LYS A 17 -1.92 6.46 -0.37
N VAL A 18 -1.65 7.01 -1.56
CA VAL A 18 -0.91 6.33 -2.64
C VAL A 18 0.30 7.16 -3.02
N VAL A 19 1.47 6.52 -3.03
CA VAL A 19 2.76 7.16 -3.31
C VAL A 19 3.45 6.43 -4.45
N ARG A 20 3.94 7.16 -5.46
CA ARG A 20 4.79 6.59 -6.50
C ARG A 20 6.20 6.33 -5.95
N SER A 21 6.76 5.18 -6.28
CA SER A 21 8.14 4.85 -5.94
C SER A 21 9.11 5.83 -6.60
N LYS A 22 10.14 6.25 -5.86
CA LYS A 22 11.18 7.14 -6.37
C LYS A 22 12.14 6.48 -7.36
N THR A 23 12.22 5.15 -7.33
CA THR A 23 13.22 4.39 -8.08
C THR A 23 12.63 3.64 -9.26
N ASP A 24 11.32 3.42 -9.28
CA ASP A 24 10.61 2.75 -10.38
C ASP A 24 9.25 3.45 -10.58
N PRO A 25 9.05 4.19 -11.68
CA PRO A 25 7.81 4.95 -11.92
C PRO A 25 6.59 4.07 -12.13
N GLU A 26 6.76 2.79 -12.45
CA GLU A 26 5.67 1.81 -12.59
C GLU A 26 5.27 1.20 -11.24
N VAL A 27 5.93 1.57 -10.14
CA VAL A 27 5.64 1.03 -8.81
C VAL A 27 4.90 2.05 -7.96
N GLU A 28 3.74 1.63 -7.46
CA GLU A 28 2.88 2.40 -6.58
C GLU A 28 2.78 1.72 -5.21
N LEU A 29 2.75 2.55 -4.16
CA LEU A 29 2.67 2.10 -2.78
C LEU A 29 1.36 2.59 -2.17
N PHE A 30 0.47 1.64 -1.91
CA PHE A 30 -0.83 1.87 -1.29
C PHE A 30 -0.70 1.72 0.22
N TYR A 31 -1.10 2.75 0.96
CA TYR A 31 -1.08 2.78 2.41
C TYR A 31 -2.49 2.89 2.95
N ARG A 32 -2.80 2.06 3.95
CA ARG A 32 -4.02 2.20 4.76
C ARG A 32 -3.70 1.97 6.23
N TYR A 33 -4.17 2.86 7.10
CA TYR A 33 -3.96 2.75 8.53
C TYR A 33 -4.99 1.81 9.16
N TYR A 34 -4.49 0.87 9.96
CA TYR A 34 -5.32 -0.08 10.69
C TYR A 34 -5.13 0.11 12.19
N GLN A 35 -6.25 0.41 12.89
CA GLN A 35 -6.26 0.50 14.35
C GLN A 35 -6.06 -0.86 15.05
N SER A 36 -6.28 -1.96 14.34
CA SER A 36 -6.04 -3.31 14.83
C SER A 36 -5.34 -4.13 13.74
N THR A 37 -4.10 -4.53 14.02
CA THR A 37 -3.36 -5.51 13.21
C THR A 37 -2.84 -6.60 14.14
N PRO A 38 -2.37 -7.76 13.61
CA PRO A 38 -1.82 -8.84 14.43
C PRO A 38 -0.64 -8.43 15.33
N VAL A 39 0.02 -7.31 15.03
CA VAL A 39 1.19 -6.83 15.76
C VAL A 39 0.92 -5.57 16.59
N THR A 40 0.19 -4.56 16.07
CA THR A 40 -0.13 -3.28 16.74
C THR A 40 -0.98 -2.37 15.81
N LYS A 41 -1.23 -1.12 16.18
CA LYS A 41 -1.75 -0.08 15.26
C LYS A 41 -0.68 0.29 14.23
N LYS A 42 -0.89 -0.04 12.95
CA LYS A 42 0.10 0.18 11.87
C LYS A 42 -0.57 0.49 10.54
N TYR A 43 0.20 1.05 9.61
CA TYR A 43 -0.17 1.04 8.21
C TYR A 43 0.05 -0.35 7.62
N LEU A 44 -0.86 -0.82 6.78
CA LEU A 44 -0.56 -1.83 5.78
C LEU A 44 -0.10 -1.12 4.52
N CYS A 45 1.11 -1.47 4.05
CA CYS A 45 1.64 -1.03 2.77
C CYS A 45 1.51 -2.18 1.78
N VAL A 46 0.86 -1.94 0.64
CA VAL A 46 0.80 -2.87 -0.49
C VAL A 46 1.56 -2.23 -1.65
N VAL A 47 2.61 -2.92 -2.11
CA VAL A 47 3.45 -2.45 -3.22
C VAL A 47 3.00 -3.16 -4.48
N VAL A 48 2.58 -2.39 -5.47
CA VAL A 48 2.03 -2.88 -6.72
C VAL A 48 2.89 -2.35 -7.86
N LYS A 49 3.27 -3.22 -8.79
CA LYS A 49 3.77 -2.77 -10.09
C LYS A 49 2.59 -2.70 -11.05
N VAL A 50 2.38 -1.53 -11.65
CA VAL A 50 1.28 -1.21 -12.56
C VAL A 50 1.90 -0.82 -13.90
N SER A 51 1.67 -1.63 -14.92
CA SER A 51 2.01 -1.32 -16.30
C SER A 51 0.73 -1.09 -17.11
N TRP A 52 0.87 -0.81 -18.40
CA TRP A 52 -0.27 -0.63 -19.29
C TRP A 52 -1.09 -1.90 -19.52
N GLU A 53 -0.47 -3.09 -19.39
CA GLU A 53 -1.09 -4.38 -19.71
C GLU A 53 -1.46 -5.18 -18.47
N GLU A 54 -0.72 -5.00 -17.36
CA GLU A 54 -0.87 -5.81 -16.16
C GLU A 54 -0.60 -5.04 -14.87
N ALA A 55 -1.13 -5.57 -13.77
CA ALA A 55 -0.77 -5.14 -12.43
C ALA A 55 -0.58 -6.35 -11.52
N PHE A 56 0.47 -6.33 -10.72
CA PHE A 56 0.72 -7.39 -9.74
C PHE A 56 1.26 -6.84 -8.42
N ILE A 57 0.92 -7.53 -7.34
CA ILE A 57 1.41 -7.22 -6.00
C ILE A 57 2.82 -7.78 -5.88
N ILE A 58 3.81 -6.90 -5.71
CA ILE A 58 5.19 -7.29 -5.43
C ILE A 58 5.28 -7.82 -3.99
N THR A 59 4.75 -7.04 -3.04
CA THR A 59 4.80 -7.38 -1.61
C THR A 59 3.78 -6.59 -0.80
N ALA A 60 3.45 -7.08 0.39
CA ALA A 60 2.65 -6.36 1.36
C ALA A 60 3.20 -6.59 2.79
N PHE A 61 3.26 -5.51 3.57
CA PHE A 61 3.82 -5.55 4.93
C PHE A 61 3.28 -4.43 5.81
N PHE A 62 3.30 -4.63 7.13
CA PHE A 62 2.94 -3.59 8.09
C PHE A 62 4.12 -2.66 8.37
N THR A 63 3.85 -1.36 8.48
CA THR A 63 4.86 -0.33 8.72
C THR A 63 4.30 0.82 9.54
N ASP A 64 5.18 1.49 10.30
CA ASP A 64 4.84 2.73 11.02
C ASP A 64 5.15 3.98 10.17
N LYS A 65 5.80 3.80 9.01
CA LYS A 65 6.30 4.87 8.16
C LYS A 65 5.70 4.77 6.76
N ILE A 66 5.21 5.90 6.26
CA ILE A 66 4.89 6.10 4.85
C ILE A 66 6.17 6.51 4.12
N LYS A 67 6.46 5.91 2.96
CA LYS A 67 7.63 6.30 2.17
C LYS A 67 7.43 7.71 1.59
N ARG A 68 8.53 8.47 1.52
CA ARG A 68 8.56 9.77 0.82
C ARG A 68 8.60 9.53 -0.68
N GLY A 69 7.82 10.28 -1.44
CA GLY A 69 7.71 10.18 -2.90
C GLY A 69 6.70 11.18 -3.44
N GLU A 70 6.40 11.08 -4.73
CA GLU A 70 5.27 11.78 -5.34
C GLU A 70 3.97 11.17 -4.80
N VAL A 71 3.12 12.02 -4.22
CA VAL A 71 1.80 11.60 -3.73
C VAL A 71 0.86 11.62 -4.91
N LEU A 72 0.39 10.45 -5.32
CA LEU A 72 -0.57 10.29 -6.41
C LEU A 72 -2.00 10.51 -5.92
N TRP A 73 -2.25 10.15 -4.67
CA TRP A 73 -3.56 10.26 -4.04
C TRP A 73 -3.43 10.31 -2.52
N GLU A 74 -4.28 11.10 -1.88
CA GLU A 74 -4.40 11.19 -0.42
C GLU A 74 -5.87 11.39 -0.08
N LYS A 75 -6.37 10.63 0.90
CA LYS A 75 -7.74 10.73 1.37
C LYS A 75 -7.93 12.03 2.16
N GLU A 76 -8.98 12.78 1.84
CA GLU A 76 -9.42 13.95 2.62
C GLU A 76 -10.02 13.56 3.98
#